data_AF-A0AAU5A6L0-F1
#
_entry.id   AF-A0AAU5A6L0-F1
#
_cell.length_a   1.000
_cell.length_b   1.000
_cell.length_c   1.000
_cell.angle_alpha   90.00
_cell.angle_beta   90.00
_cell.angle_gamma   90.00
#
_symmetry.space_group_name_H-M   'P 1'
#
loop_
_entity.id
_entity.type
_entity.pdbx_description
1 polymer ?
#
loop_
_entity_poly.entity_id
_entity_poly.type
_entity_poly.pdbx_seq_one_letter_code
_entity_poly.pdbx_strand_id
1 'polypeptide(L)'
;MSTEPRTAMVDLLVVKALEVDEPDWCAGHSADVAEFKPDVTHYGPPETLDFQGETLWTVMLAQSPFASDADARTIGVYVESGSLATSLDPAGLDALAAALVEHAAVLRHRARVLGSMLGGGQ
;
A
#
# COMPACT_ATOMS: atom_id res chain seq x y z
N MET A 1 -42.38 17.50 33.99
CA MET A 1 -41.10 17.09 33.37
C MET A 1 -40.05 18.06 33.87
N SER A 2 -39.03 17.59 34.60
CA SER A 2 -38.02 18.49 35.19
C SER A 2 -37.13 19.09 34.10
N THR A 3 -36.95 20.40 34.14
CA THR A 3 -36.12 21.21 33.21
C THR A 3 -34.74 21.53 33.79
N GLU A 4 -34.33 20.87 34.87
CA GLU A 4 -33.02 21.11 35.48
C GLU A 4 -31.88 20.56 34.60
N PRO A 5 -30.79 21.32 34.38
CA PRO A 5 -29.63 20.86 33.64
C PRO A 5 -29.02 19.61 34.30
N ARG A 6 -28.68 18.59 33.50
CA ARG A 6 -27.99 17.37 33.96
C ARG A 6 -26.66 17.18 33.24
N THR A 7 -25.68 16.68 33.98
CA THR A 7 -24.34 16.36 33.47
C THR A 7 -24.24 14.87 33.16
N ALA A 8 -23.53 14.52 32.09
CA ALA A 8 -23.20 13.15 31.72
C ALA A 8 -21.70 13.04 31.39
N MET A 9 -21.12 11.87 31.64
CA MET A 9 -19.77 11.53 31.17
C MET A 9 -19.86 11.00 29.75
N VAL A 10 -19.00 11.50 28.87
CA VAL A 10 -18.87 11.03 27.48
C VAL A 10 -17.39 10.92 27.14
N ASP A 11 -17.05 9.93 26.32
CA ASP A 11 -15.69 9.78 25.79
C ASP A 11 -15.50 10.69 24.58
N LEU A 12 -14.36 11.37 24.53
CA LEU A 12 -13.98 12.26 23.43
C LEU A 12 -12.65 11.81 22.86
N LEU A 13 -12.57 11.71 21.54
CA LEU A 13 -11.30 11.63 20.82
C LEU A 13 -10.70 13.04 20.76
N VAL A 14 -9.58 13.24 21.44
CA VAL A 14 -8.82 14.50 21.42
C VAL A 14 -7.49 14.22 20.76
N VAL A 15 -7.21 14.90 19.65
CA VAL A 15 -5.95 14.77 18.90
C VAL A 15 -4.98 15.88 19.27
N LYS A 16 -3.69 15.57 19.23
CA LYS A 16 -2.60 16.52 19.43
C LYS A 16 -1.48 16.17 18.45
N ALA A 17 -0.84 17.19 17.87
CA ALA A 17 0.36 16.99 17.07
C ALA A 17 1.46 16.30 17.91
N LEU A 18 2.13 15.34 17.29
CA LEU A 18 3.29 14.62 17.82
C LEU A 18 4.41 14.74 16.79
N GLU A 19 5.57 15.21 17.22
CA GLU A 19 6.78 15.17 16.40
C GLU A 19 7.34 13.74 16.40
N VAL A 20 7.70 13.24 15.23
CA VAL A 20 8.29 11.91 15.01
C VAL A 20 9.49 12.05 14.07
N ASP A 21 10.48 11.17 14.22
CA ASP A 21 11.62 11.13 13.32
C ASP A 21 11.19 10.52 11.98
N GLU A 22 11.43 11.25 10.88
CA GLU A 22 11.20 10.75 9.53
C GLU A 22 12.52 10.21 8.93
N PRO A 23 12.51 9.00 8.35
CA PRO A 23 13.62 8.53 7.53
C PRO A 23 13.89 9.46 6.35
N ASP A 24 15.13 9.52 5.87
CA ASP A 24 15.56 10.39 4.76
C ASP A 24 14.87 10.08 3.42
N TRP A 25 14.36 8.87 3.26
CA TRP A 25 13.59 8.41 2.11
C TRP A 25 12.07 8.66 2.22
N CYS A 26 11.58 9.13 3.37
CA CYS A 26 10.16 9.37 3.58
C CYS A 26 9.65 10.51 2.68
N ALA A 27 8.47 10.33 2.08
CA ALA A 27 7.81 11.34 1.27
C ALA A 27 7.13 12.44 2.12
N GLY A 28 7.09 12.26 3.44
CA GLY A 28 6.46 13.16 4.41
C GLY A 28 4.97 12.87 4.65
N HIS A 29 4.41 13.54 5.66
CA HIS A 29 3.07 13.27 6.20
C HIS A 29 2.07 14.43 6.01
N SER A 30 2.30 15.33 5.04
CA SER A 30 1.50 16.58 4.92
C SER A 30 0.02 16.35 4.58
N ALA A 31 -0.32 15.20 4.01
CA ALA A 31 -1.68 14.84 3.62
C ALA A 31 -2.39 13.96 4.66
N ASP A 32 -1.67 13.55 5.72
CA ASP A 32 -2.19 12.59 6.68
C ASP A 32 -3.23 13.25 7.58
N VAL A 33 -4.25 12.45 7.90
CA VAL A 33 -5.21 12.79 8.95
C VAL A 33 -4.69 12.28 10.29
N ALA A 34 -5.24 12.81 11.39
CA ALA A 34 -4.86 12.34 12.71
C ALA A 34 -5.14 10.82 12.87
N GLU A 35 -4.12 10.08 13.26
CA GLU A 35 -4.13 8.63 13.40
C GLU A 35 -3.64 8.18 14.80
N PHE A 36 -3.78 6.90 15.11
CA PHE A 36 -3.17 6.35 16.31
C PHE A 36 -1.67 6.20 16.09
N LYS A 37 -0.86 6.51 17.10
CA LYS A 37 0.60 6.40 17.00
C LYS A 37 1.10 5.05 16.44
N PRO A 38 0.54 3.88 16.83
CA PRO A 38 0.96 2.60 16.27
C PRO A 38 0.67 2.39 14.78
N ASP A 39 -0.22 3.19 14.19
CA ASP A 39 -0.64 3.09 12.78
C ASP A 39 0.23 3.95 11.85
N VAL A 40 1.00 4.89 12.43
CA VAL A 40 1.94 5.75 11.69
C VAL A 40 2.91 4.90 10.86
N THR A 41 2.88 5.12 9.55
CA THR A 41 3.71 4.42 8.58
C THR A 41 4.41 5.42 7.67
N HIS A 42 5.74 5.35 7.62
CA HIS A 42 6.52 6.12 6.65
C HIS A 42 6.45 5.43 5.31
N TYR A 43 6.01 6.17 4.28
CA TYR A 43 6.06 5.73 2.89
C TYR A 43 7.09 6.54 2.11
N GLY A 44 7.82 5.86 1.22
CA GLY A 44 8.61 6.52 0.19
C GLY A 44 7.75 6.97 -0.99
N PRO A 45 8.33 7.65 -2.00
CA PRO A 45 7.62 7.99 -3.23
C PRO A 45 7.08 6.73 -3.93
N PRO A 46 5.81 6.73 -4.38
CA PRO A 46 5.24 5.57 -5.06
C PRO A 46 5.74 5.44 -6.50
N GLU A 47 6.02 4.21 -6.90
CA GLU A 47 6.21 3.80 -8.30
C GLU A 47 4.99 3.00 -8.75
N THR A 48 4.36 3.40 -9.86
CA THR A 48 3.15 2.76 -10.39
C THR A 48 3.41 2.04 -11.71
N LEU A 49 2.70 0.92 -11.90
CA LEU A 49 2.54 0.26 -13.20
C LEU A 49 1.10 0.45 -13.67
N ASP A 50 0.92 1.31 -14.67
CA ASP A 50 -0.40 1.65 -15.20
C ASP A 50 -0.66 0.96 -16.56
N PHE A 51 -1.90 0.55 -16.79
CA PHE A 51 -2.36 0.01 -18.07
C PHE A 51 -3.75 0.56 -18.42
N GLN A 52 -3.86 1.21 -19.58
CA GLN A 52 -5.10 1.84 -20.05
C GLN A 52 -5.75 2.82 -19.05
N GLY A 53 -4.93 3.53 -18.28
CA GLY A 53 -5.39 4.50 -17.29
C GLY A 53 -5.76 3.90 -15.93
N GLU A 54 -5.61 2.58 -15.76
CA GLU A 54 -5.80 1.89 -14.49
C GLU A 54 -4.45 1.50 -13.89
N THR A 55 -4.26 1.80 -12.60
CA THR A 55 -3.07 1.36 -11.86
C THR A 55 -3.19 -0.11 -11.51
N LEU A 56 -2.29 -0.92 -12.06
CA LEU A 56 -2.23 -2.36 -11.79
C LEU A 56 -1.41 -2.66 -10.54
N TRP A 57 -0.30 -1.92 -10.34
CA TRP A 57 0.58 -2.08 -9.19
C TRP A 57 1.03 -0.72 -8.68
N THR A 58 1.15 -0.62 -7.36
CA THR A 58 1.88 0.44 -6.67
C THR A 58 2.96 -0.21 -5.80
N VAL A 59 4.17 0.31 -5.85
CA VAL A 59 5.27 -0.11 -4.97
C VAL A 59 5.96 1.10 -4.34
N MET A 60 6.30 0.99 -3.06
CA MET A 60 7.02 2.04 -2.33
C MET A 60 7.72 1.48 -1.10
N LEU A 61 8.80 2.12 -0.65
CA LEU A 61 9.38 1.83 0.65
C LEU A 61 8.34 2.08 1.75
N ALA A 62 8.32 1.22 2.75
CA ALA A 62 7.42 1.34 3.88
C ALA A 62 8.09 0.91 5.20
N GLN A 63 7.75 1.61 6.27
CA GLN A 63 8.12 1.24 7.64
C GLN A 63 7.10 1.78 8.65
N SER A 64 6.63 0.93 9.56
CA SER A 64 5.72 1.32 10.65
C SER A 64 6.45 1.27 11.99
N PRO A 65 7.24 2.29 12.36
CA PRO A 65 8.20 2.20 13.48
C PRO A 65 7.55 2.00 14.85
N PHE A 66 6.27 2.37 14.99
CA PHE A 66 5.52 2.27 16.23
C PHE A 66 4.53 1.09 16.25
N ALA A 67 4.50 0.27 15.20
CA ALA A 67 3.60 -0.87 15.12
C ALA A 67 3.75 -1.78 16.35
N SER A 68 2.65 -2.39 16.80
CA SER A 68 2.71 -3.33 17.93
C SER A 68 3.45 -4.61 17.53
N ASP A 69 3.30 -5.02 16.28
CA ASP A 69 4.05 -6.13 15.68
C ASP A 69 5.49 -5.71 15.39
N ALA A 70 6.45 -6.54 15.83
CA ALA A 70 7.87 -6.27 15.62
C ALA A 70 8.28 -6.40 14.15
N ASP A 71 7.65 -7.30 13.40
CA ASP A 71 8.00 -7.54 12.00
C ASP A 71 7.56 -6.34 11.13
N ALA A 72 6.43 -5.72 11.47
CA ALA A 72 5.94 -4.50 10.81
C ALA A 72 6.83 -3.26 11.05
N ARG A 73 7.73 -3.29 12.04
CA ARG A 73 8.69 -2.20 12.28
C ARG A 73 9.90 -2.25 11.35
N THR A 74 10.11 -3.38 10.67
CA THR A 74 11.20 -3.54 9.72
C THR A 74 10.91 -2.77 8.44
N ILE A 75 11.96 -2.24 7.79
CA ILE A 75 11.81 -1.57 6.50
C ILE A 75 11.58 -2.66 5.44
N GLY A 76 10.58 -2.44 4.59
CA GLY A 76 10.31 -3.28 3.43
C GLY A 76 9.80 -2.44 2.25
N VAL A 77 9.37 -3.13 1.20
CA VAL A 77 8.64 -2.49 0.09
C VAL A 77 7.19 -2.91 0.19
N TYR A 78 6.33 -1.94 0.45
CA TYR A 78 4.90 -2.10 0.33
C TYR A 78 4.54 -2.29 -1.14
N VAL A 79 3.78 -3.35 -1.42
CA VAL A 79 3.23 -3.66 -2.74
C VAL A 79 1.72 -3.72 -2.64
N GLU A 80 1.06 -3.05 -3.58
CA GLU A 80 -0.39 -3.03 -3.71
C GLU A 80 -0.80 -3.41 -5.13
N SER A 81 -1.73 -4.36 -5.25
CA SER A 81 -2.39 -4.74 -6.50
C SER A 81 -3.73 -5.42 -6.21
N GLY A 82 -4.84 -4.73 -6.48
CA GLY A 82 -6.17 -5.25 -6.22
C GLY A 82 -6.39 -5.53 -4.73
N SER A 83 -6.53 -6.79 -4.34
CA SER A 83 -6.67 -7.19 -2.93
C SER A 83 -5.35 -7.53 -2.24
N LEU A 84 -4.23 -7.51 -2.97
CA LEU A 84 -2.91 -7.70 -2.37
C LEU A 84 -2.44 -6.34 -1.84
N ALA A 85 -2.15 -6.28 -0.54
CA ALA A 85 -1.55 -5.14 0.13
C ALA A 85 -0.63 -5.67 1.23
N THR A 86 0.68 -5.67 1.00
CA THR A 86 1.66 -6.23 1.94
C THR A 86 3.03 -5.60 1.76
N SER A 87 3.85 -5.59 2.80
CA SER A 87 5.27 -5.31 2.69
C SER A 87 6.03 -6.60 2.37
N LEU A 88 6.97 -6.53 1.44
CA LEU A 88 7.88 -7.61 1.07
C LEU A 88 9.32 -7.23 1.43
N ASP A 89 10.09 -8.24 1.81
CA ASP A 89 11.54 -8.15 1.92
C ASP A 89 12.20 -8.26 0.52
N PRO A 90 13.53 -8.10 0.41
CA PRO A 90 14.20 -8.20 -0.89
C PRO A 90 13.97 -9.53 -1.62
N ALA A 91 13.94 -10.65 -0.90
CA ALA A 91 13.74 -11.97 -1.50
C ALA A 91 12.30 -12.15 -2.03
N GLY A 92 11.31 -11.63 -1.30
CA GLY A 92 9.92 -11.60 -1.71
C GLY A 92 9.69 -10.72 -2.94
N LEU A 93 10.37 -9.57 -3.03
CA LEU A 93 10.33 -8.71 -4.22
C LEU A 93 10.91 -9.39 -5.45
N ASP A 94 12.07 -10.04 -5.31
CA ASP A 94 12.69 -10.80 -6.41
C ASP A 94 11.77 -11.94 -6.88
N ALA A 95 11.13 -12.65 -5.94
CA ALA A 95 10.17 -13.71 -6.26
C ALA A 95 8.92 -13.17 -6.97
N LEU A 96 8.37 -12.04 -6.50
CA LEU A 96 7.23 -11.38 -7.15
C LEU A 96 7.60 -10.92 -8.57
N ALA A 97 8.76 -10.29 -8.74
CA ALA A 97 9.24 -9.84 -10.04
C ALA A 97 9.40 -11.02 -11.02
N ALA A 98 9.96 -12.15 -10.57
CA ALA A 98 10.07 -13.36 -11.38
C ALA A 98 8.69 -13.87 -11.82
N ALA A 99 7.72 -13.94 -10.90
CA ALA A 99 6.36 -14.36 -11.21
C ALA A 99 5.67 -13.44 -12.25
N LEU A 100 5.88 -12.12 -12.14
CA LEU A 100 5.38 -11.15 -13.12
C LEU A 100 5.99 -11.34 -14.51
N VAL A 101 7.29 -11.63 -14.59
CA VAL A 101 7.99 -11.93 -15.85
C VAL A 101 7.44 -13.20 -16.51
N GLU A 102 7.23 -14.25 -15.73
CA GLU A 102 6.62 -15.50 -16.21
C GLU A 102 5.19 -15.26 -16.71
N HIS A 103 4.38 -14.50 -15.97
CA HIS A 103 3.03 -14.19 -16.39
C HIS A 103 3.00 -13.35 -17.68
N ALA A 104 3.92 -12.40 -17.83
CA ALA A 104 4.08 -11.65 -19.07
C ALA A 104 4.40 -12.56 -20.27
N ALA A 105 5.18 -13.63 -20.07
CA ALA A 105 5.41 -14.63 -21.12
C ALA A 105 4.14 -15.38 -21.50
N VAL A 106 3.28 -15.73 -20.52
CA VAL A 106 1.97 -16.32 -20.76
C VAL A 106 1.07 -15.41 -21.58
N LEU A 107 0.99 -14.12 -21.23
CA LEU A 107 0.19 -13.13 -21.97
C LEU A 107 0.65 -13.03 -23.43
N ARG A 108 1.96 -12.95 -23.67
CA ARG A 108 2.52 -12.93 -25.04
C ARG A 108 2.19 -14.21 -25.82
N HIS A 109 2.24 -15.37 -25.18
CA HIS A 109 1.83 -16.62 -25.81
C HIS A 109 0.35 -16.60 -26.18
N ARG A 110 -0.53 -16.16 -25.28
CA ARG A 110 -1.98 -16.04 -25.53
C ARG A 110 -2.29 -15.05 -26.65
N ALA A 111 -1.58 -13.93 -26.71
CA ALA A 111 -1.71 -12.97 -27.81
C ALA A 111 -1.39 -13.60 -29.17
N ARG A 112 -0.34 -14.43 -29.27
CA ARG A 112 0.00 -15.15 -30.51
C ARG A 112 -1.07 -16.17 -30.89
N VAL A 113 -1.57 -16.94 -29.92
CA VAL A 113 -2.67 -17.90 -30.14
C VAL A 113 -3.91 -17.17 -30.67
N LEU A 114 -4.33 -16.10 -29.99
CA LEU A 114 -5.47 -15.27 -30.41
C LEU A 114 -5.25 -14.72 -31.83
N GLY A 115 -4.06 -14.19 -32.13
CA GLY A 115 -3.70 -13.71 -33.46
C GLY A 115 -3.86 -14.78 -34.56
N SER A 116 -3.44 -16.02 -34.28
CA SER A 116 -3.62 -17.13 -35.24
C SER A 116 -5.09 -17.49 -35.48
N MET A 117 -5.93 -17.46 -34.44
CA MET A 117 -7.36 -17.74 -34.56
C MET A 117 -8.09 -16.66 -35.36
N LEU A 118 -7.76 -15.38 -35.11
CA LEU A 118 -8.35 -14.25 -35.83
C LEU A 118 -7.83 -14.13 -37.27
N GLY A 119 -6.59 -14.56 -37.53
CA GLY A 119 -5.98 -14.53 -38.87
C GLY A 119 -6.28 -15.74 -39.75
N GLY A 120 -6.74 -16.86 -39.17
CA GLY A 120 -7.04 -18.12 -39.87
C GLY A 120 -8.51 -18.29 -40.30
N GLY A 121 -9.33 -17.23 -40.22
CA GLY A 121 -10.75 -17.24 -40.59
C GLY A 121 -11.05 -16.92 -42.06
N GLN A 122 -10.25 -17.43 -43.01
CA GLN A 122 -10.54 -17.41 -44.46
C GLN A 122 -10.65 -18.84 -44.99
#